data_AF-A0A0D6R332-F1
#
_entry.id   AF-A0A0D6R332-F1
#
_cell.length_a   1.000
_cell.length_b   1.000
_cell.length_c   1.000
_cell.angle_alpha   90.00
_cell.angle_beta   90.00
_cell.angle_gamma   90.00
#
_symmetry.space_group_name_H-M   'P 1'
#
loop_
_entity.id
_entity.type
_entity.pdbx_description
1 polymer ?
#
loop_
_entity_poly.entity_id
_entity_poly.type
_entity_poly.pdbx_seq_one_letter_code
_entity_poly.pdbx_strand_id
1 'polypeptide(L)'
;MSSLKAVTGVTPDDYSSGGEPEKYGIMAQLYNLQKASSFKVQGVIEGKNVITLIDTGATHNFIDEELVNKQGLNTEALSGFRLKGVDDSSIKCNRKISNLRIMFEDYELNDEFYVVNMKDTDVILGFRWMKSLGEFTMNLNAMEMKFESAGGSVVFRGICEDGTSESGTRVVSLKRMESLFRHDEVEWAAECFIMSANVSSFKAVAVLTGSEGVCGVVNFCQDVTGSTTVNAKISGLKPGLHGFHVHAMGDTTNGCMSTGPHFNPHGKEHGAPEDENRHAGDLGNVTAGEDGVAELSVTDSQIPLSGPHSIIGRAVVVHADPDDLGKGGHELSKSTGNAGGRLVCGVIGLQG
;
A
#
# COMPACT_ATOMS: atom_id res chain seq x y z
N MET A 1 -9.72 -5.95 21.26
CA MET A 1 -8.61 -6.92 21.20
C MET A 1 -8.99 -8.02 20.25
N SER A 2 -8.48 -7.99 19.03
CA SER A 2 -8.38 -9.15 18.12
C SER A 2 -7.45 -8.76 16.98
N SER A 3 -6.27 -9.38 16.98
CA SER A 3 -5.20 -9.25 16.00
C SER A 3 -5.58 -9.92 14.68
N LEU A 4 -5.34 -9.28 13.54
CA LEU A 4 -5.30 -9.96 12.24
C LEU A 4 -3.87 -10.41 11.92
N LYS A 5 -3.72 -11.70 11.58
CA LYS A 5 -2.52 -12.29 10.97
C LYS A 5 -2.74 -12.33 9.45
N ALA A 6 -1.74 -11.97 8.66
CA ALA A 6 -1.69 -12.28 7.23
C ALA A 6 -0.58 -13.31 6.98
N VAL A 7 -0.93 -14.38 6.27
CA VAL A 7 -0.02 -15.45 5.82
C VAL A 7 0.17 -15.27 4.32
N THR A 8 1.41 -15.27 3.83
CA THR A 8 1.69 -15.47 2.41
C THR A 8 2.90 -16.39 2.25
N GLY A 9 2.67 -17.55 1.65
CA GLY A 9 3.72 -18.39 1.09
C GLY A 9 3.27 -18.86 -0.29
N VAL A 10 4.19 -18.95 -1.26
CA VAL A 10 4.59 -20.15 -2.02
C VAL A 10 5.73 -19.75 -2.98
N THR A 11 6.61 -20.71 -3.23
CA THR A 11 7.97 -20.68 -3.81
C THR A 11 8.04 -20.55 -5.33
N PRO A 12 9.23 -20.15 -5.87
CA PRO A 12 9.44 -19.86 -7.28
C PRO A 12 10.24 -20.94 -8.00
N ASP A 13 9.62 -21.65 -8.93
CA ASP A 13 10.30 -22.31 -10.04
C ASP A 13 9.40 -22.10 -11.26
N ASP A 14 9.77 -21.15 -12.14
CA ASP A 14 9.70 -21.26 -13.62
C ASP A 14 9.67 -19.91 -14.39
N TYR A 15 10.76 -19.69 -15.13
CA TYR A 15 10.93 -18.96 -16.42
C TYR A 15 11.02 -17.42 -16.54
N SER A 16 12.29 -16.97 -16.60
CA SER A 16 12.99 -16.15 -17.61
C SER A 16 12.29 -15.36 -18.76
N SER A 17 12.80 -14.12 -18.92
CA SER A 17 13.31 -13.43 -20.14
C SER A 17 12.57 -12.21 -20.74
N GLY A 18 13.17 -11.02 -20.53
CA GLY A 18 13.63 -10.10 -21.59
C GLY A 18 12.67 -9.11 -22.26
N GLY A 19 12.63 -7.85 -21.79
CA GLY A 19 12.12 -6.68 -22.54
C GLY A 19 12.11 -5.37 -21.71
N GLU A 20 12.48 -4.23 -22.29
CA GLU A 20 12.62 -2.91 -21.62
C GLU A 20 11.28 -2.34 -21.10
N PRO A 21 11.22 -1.67 -19.92
CA PRO A 21 9.96 -1.19 -19.36
C PRO A 21 9.62 0.26 -19.77
N GLU A 22 8.47 0.42 -20.42
CA GLU A 22 7.79 1.70 -20.59
C GLU A 22 7.17 2.22 -19.27
N LYS A 23 7.12 3.55 -19.12
CA LYS A 23 6.62 4.29 -17.95
C LYS A 23 5.12 4.11 -17.74
N TYR A 24 4.72 3.45 -16.65
CA TYR A 24 3.34 3.46 -16.14
C TYR A 24 3.32 3.59 -14.61
N GLY A 25 2.49 4.51 -14.09
CA GLY A 25 2.24 4.70 -12.67
C GLY A 25 0.94 4.00 -12.24
N ILE A 26 0.95 3.42 -11.05
CA ILE A 26 -0.20 2.72 -10.43
C ILE A 26 -0.39 3.36 -9.04
N MET A 27 -1.64 3.48 -8.58
CA MET A 27 -2.01 3.85 -7.22
C MET A 27 -2.58 2.64 -6.49
N ALA A 28 -2.11 2.33 -5.29
CA ALA A 28 -2.86 1.50 -4.36
C ALA A 28 -3.96 2.33 -3.69
N GLN A 29 -5.19 1.82 -3.76
CA GLN A 29 -6.39 2.39 -3.16
C GLN A 29 -6.46 1.97 -1.68
N LEU A 30 -6.96 2.83 -0.80
CA LEU A 30 -7.58 2.35 0.43
C LEU A 30 -8.83 1.56 0.02
N TYR A 31 -8.76 0.26 0.17
CA TYR A 31 -9.98 -0.52 0.29
C TYR A 31 -10.73 -0.05 1.55
N ASN A 32 -12.06 0.03 1.45
CA ASN A 32 -13.02 0.40 2.50
C ASN A 32 -13.30 1.88 2.84
N LEU A 33 -12.93 2.85 2.01
CA LEU A 33 -13.75 4.08 1.96
C LEU A 33 -14.88 3.83 0.97
N GLN A 34 -15.90 3.09 1.43
CA GLN A 34 -17.15 3.08 0.71
C GLN A 34 -17.63 4.52 0.58
N LYS A 35 -17.91 4.95 -0.66
CA LYS A 35 -18.83 6.05 -0.90
C LYS A 35 -20.06 5.75 -0.04
N ALA A 36 -20.52 6.68 0.78
CA ALA A 36 -21.57 6.47 1.78
C ALA A 36 -22.95 6.03 1.22
N SER A 37 -22.99 5.56 -0.02
CA SER A 37 -24.18 5.24 -0.81
C SER A 37 -23.97 4.10 -1.83
N SER A 38 -22.92 3.27 -1.73
CA SER A 38 -22.66 2.18 -2.70
C SER A 38 -22.04 0.93 -2.08
N PHE A 39 -22.40 -0.26 -2.59
CA PHE A 39 -21.76 -1.54 -2.22
C PHE A 39 -21.76 -2.53 -3.41
N LYS A 40 -20.92 -3.56 -3.35
CA LYS A 40 -20.74 -4.55 -4.43
C LYS A 40 -21.50 -5.84 -4.14
N VAL A 41 -21.99 -6.47 -5.20
CA VAL A 41 -22.66 -7.79 -5.17
C VAL A 41 -22.12 -8.67 -6.31
N GLN A 42 -22.23 -9.98 -6.12
CA GLN A 42 -21.82 -10.97 -7.11
C GLN A 42 -22.96 -11.23 -8.09
N GLY A 43 -22.71 -11.08 -9.40
CA GLY A 43 -23.63 -11.47 -10.46
C GLY A 43 -23.01 -12.50 -11.41
N VAL A 44 -23.82 -12.99 -12.35
CA VAL A 44 -23.39 -13.93 -13.41
C VAL A 44 -23.93 -13.47 -14.77
N ILE A 45 -23.04 -13.37 -15.76
CA ILE A 45 -23.35 -13.09 -17.17
C ILE A 45 -22.79 -14.23 -18.01
N GLU A 46 -23.61 -14.85 -18.86
CA GLU A 46 -23.22 -15.97 -19.75
C GLU A 46 -22.43 -17.08 -19.00
N GLY A 47 -22.83 -17.38 -17.76
CA GLY A 47 -22.19 -18.39 -16.90
C GLY A 47 -20.88 -17.94 -16.23
N LYS A 48 -20.46 -16.68 -16.36
CA LYS A 48 -19.28 -16.13 -15.71
C LYS A 48 -19.62 -15.15 -14.59
N ASN A 49 -18.93 -15.31 -13.48
CA ASN A 49 -18.96 -14.41 -12.34
C ASN A 49 -18.53 -13.00 -12.74
N VAL A 50 -19.32 -12.00 -12.35
CA VAL A 50 -19.05 -10.58 -12.54
C VAL A 50 -19.29 -9.81 -11.24
N ILE A 51 -18.50 -8.79 -10.99
CA ILE A 51 -18.65 -7.89 -9.85
C ILE A 51 -19.55 -6.73 -10.25
N THR A 52 -20.68 -6.61 -9.56
CA THR A 52 -21.67 -5.56 -9.80
C THR A 52 -21.67 -4.55 -8.68
N LEU A 53 -21.47 -3.27 -8.99
CA LEU A 53 -21.61 -2.16 -8.05
C LEU A 53 -23.05 -1.63 -8.08
N ILE A 54 -23.66 -1.52 -6.90
CA ILE A 54 -24.91 -0.78 -6.71
C ILE A 54 -24.53 0.67 -6.37
N ASP A 55 -24.75 1.62 -7.30
CA ASP A 55 -24.34 3.02 -7.14
C ASP A 55 -25.50 4.00 -7.35
N THR A 56 -25.97 4.63 -6.27
CA THR A 56 -27.05 5.62 -6.31
C THR A 56 -26.63 6.91 -7.04
N GLY A 57 -25.33 7.15 -7.21
CA GLY A 57 -24.79 8.29 -7.96
C GLY A 57 -24.72 8.07 -9.47
N ALA A 58 -24.85 6.83 -9.94
CA ALA A 58 -24.89 6.52 -11.37
C ALA A 58 -26.31 6.75 -11.91
N THR A 59 -26.47 7.48 -13.02
CA THR A 59 -27.80 7.74 -13.59
C THR A 59 -28.35 6.56 -14.40
N HIS A 60 -27.47 5.78 -15.02
CA HIS A 60 -27.79 4.66 -15.90
C HIS A 60 -27.01 3.42 -15.48
N ASN A 61 -27.35 2.28 -16.07
CA ASN A 61 -26.55 1.07 -15.91
C ASN A 61 -25.39 1.07 -16.91
N PHE A 62 -24.25 0.57 -16.46
CA PHE A 62 -23.03 0.53 -17.26
C PHE A 62 -22.42 -0.87 -17.23
N ILE A 63 -21.81 -1.27 -18.34
CA ILE A 63 -21.03 -2.51 -18.45
C ILE A 63 -19.67 -2.23 -19.05
N ASP A 64 -18.66 -2.91 -18.52
CA ASP A 64 -17.29 -2.68 -18.89
C ASP A 64 -17.04 -3.13 -20.33
N GLU A 65 -16.32 -2.29 -21.08
CA GLU A 65 -15.97 -2.55 -22.46
C GLU A 65 -15.07 -3.79 -22.64
N GLU A 66 -14.13 -4.03 -21.73
CA GLU A 66 -13.27 -5.21 -21.78
C GLU A 66 -14.07 -6.48 -21.52
N LEU A 67 -14.98 -6.46 -20.53
CA LEU A 67 -15.90 -7.56 -20.28
C LEU A 67 -16.75 -7.90 -21.51
N VAL A 68 -17.36 -6.88 -22.13
CA VAL A 68 -18.18 -7.01 -23.35
C VAL A 68 -17.39 -7.68 -24.46
N ASN A 69 -16.15 -7.21 -24.69
CA ASN A 69 -15.31 -7.74 -25.76
C ASN A 69 -14.84 -9.17 -25.45
N LYS A 70 -14.46 -9.46 -24.20
CA LYS A 70 -13.96 -10.76 -23.75
C LYS A 70 -15.03 -11.85 -23.77
N GLN A 71 -16.27 -11.50 -23.46
CA GLN A 71 -17.40 -12.42 -23.50
C GLN A 71 -18.11 -12.44 -24.87
N GLY A 72 -17.74 -11.56 -25.80
CA GLY A 72 -18.35 -11.49 -27.13
C GLY A 72 -19.82 -11.05 -27.08
N LEU A 73 -20.18 -10.16 -26.15
CA LEU A 73 -21.56 -9.72 -25.98
C LEU A 73 -21.99 -8.83 -27.15
N ASN A 74 -23.20 -9.07 -27.66
CA ASN A 74 -23.74 -8.31 -28.78
C ASN A 74 -24.04 -6.87 -28.36
N THR A 75 -23.56 -5.91 -29.16
CA THR A 75 -23.74 -4.48 -28.90
C THR A 75 -24.41 -3.77 -30.08
N GLU A 76 -25.18 -2.74 -29.76
CA GLU A 76 -25.78 -1.83 -30.71
C GLU A 76 -24.98 -0.53 -30.77
N ALA A 77 -24.75 -0.01 -31.97
CA ALA A 77 -24.14 1.30 -32.15
C ALA A 77 -25.08 2.42 -31.71
N LEU A 78 -24.56 3.40 -31.01
CA LEU A 78 -25.25 4.63 -30.64
C LEU A 78 -24.66 5.81 -31.42
N SER A 79 -25.51 6.75 -31.80
CA SER A 79 -25.08 8.11 -32.16
C SER A 79 -24.52 8.78 -30.90
N GLY A 80 -23.25 8.49 -30.60
CA GLY A 80 -22.71 8.57 -29.26
C GLY A 80 -22.98 9.88 -28.53
N PHE A 81 -23.23 9.78 -27.24
CA PHE A 81 -23.35 10.92 -26.34
C PHE A 81 -22.17 10.94 -25.36
N ARG A 82 -21.84 12.14 -24.89
CA ARG A 82 -20.77 12.36 -23.91
C ARG A 82 -21.38 12.28 -22.52
N LEU A 83 -20.99 11.26 -21.76
CA LEU A 83 -21.28 11.18 -20.34
C LEU A 83 -20.34 12.14 -19.60
N LYS A 84 -20.89 12.92 -18.67
CA LYS A 84 -20.10 13.74 -17.76
C LYS A 84 -19.49 12.81 -16.70
N GLY A 85 -18.19 12.59 -16.78
CA GLY A 85 -17.43 11.89 -15.76
C GLY A 85 -17.41 12.65 -14.44
N VAL A 86 -16.99 11.97 -13.37
CA VAL A 86 -16.84 12.55 -12.02
C VAL A 86 -15.84 13.72 -12.00
N ASP A 87 -15.01 13.83 -13.04
CA ASP A 87 -13.89 14.77 -13.21
C ASP A 87 -14.12 15.87 -14.26
N ASP A 88 -15.37 16.10 -14.68
CA ASP A 88 -15.71 16.97 -15.82
C ASP A 88 -15.20 16.42 -17.18
N SER A 89 -14.63 15.21 -17.23
CA SER A 89 -14.22 14.57 -18.47
C SER A 89 -15.43 14.01 -19.24
N SER A 90 -15.34 13.99 -20.57
CA SER A 90 -16.37 13.36 -21.39
C SER A 90 -16.04 11.89 -21.64
N ILE A 91 -16.78 10.97 -21.00
CA ILE A 91 -16.72 9.54 -21.34
C ILE A 91 -17.54 9.35 -22.61
N LYS A 92 -16.88 8.91 -23.68
CA LYS A 92 -17.52 8.67 -24.97
C LYS A 92 -18.25 7.32 -24.89
N CYS A 93 -19.58 7.36 -24.87
CA CYS A 93 -20.40 6.16 -25.01
C CYS A 93 -20.95 6.10 -26.43
N ASN A 94 -20.58 5.06 -27.17
CA ASN A 94 -20.99 4.83 -28.56
C ASN A 94 -21.64 3.45 -28.77
N ARG A 95 -21.78 2.67 -27.70
CA ARG A 95 -22.34 1.32 -27.74
C ARG A 95 -23.23 1.07 -26.53
N LYS A 96 -24.26 0.26 -26.72
CA LYS A 96 -25.11 -0.25 -25.64
C LYS A 96 -25.48 -1.70 -25.87
N ILE A 97 -26.04 -2.32 -24.84
CA ILE A 97 -26.69 -3.63 -24.89
C ILE A 97 -28.10 -3.41 -24.37
N SER A 98 -29.13 -3.61 -25.20
CA SER A 98 -30.52 -3.27 -24.82
C SER A 98 -31.18 -4.31 -23.92
N ASN A 99 -30.70 -5.56 -23.92
CA ASN A 99 -31.29 -6.68 -23.18
C ASN A 99 -30.20 -7.56 -22.58
N LEU A 100 -29.36 -6.97 -21.71
CA LEU A 100 -28.34 -7.74 -21.02
C LEU A 100 -28.98 -8.48 -19.85
N ARG A 101 -28.81 -9.80 -19.83
CA ARG A 101 -29.25 -10.64 -18.71
C ARG A 101 -28.13 -10.83 -17.71
N ILE A 102 -28.42 -10.55 -16.44
CA ILE A 102 -27.52 -10.76 -15.32
C ILE A 102 -28.29 -11.53 -14.25
N MET A 103 -27.74 -12.66 -13.81
CA MET A 103 -28.29 -13.44 -12.72
C MET A 103 -27.65 -13.03 -11.40
N PHE A 104 -28.49 -12.72 -10.41
CA PHE A 104 -28.11 -12.48 -9.02
C PHE A 104 -28.83 -13.50 -8.15
N GLU A 105 -28.16 -14.61 -7.85
CA GLU A 105 -28.81 -15.79 -7.25
C GLU A 105 -30.06 -16.18 -8.06
N ASP A 106 -31.25 -16.04 -7.48
CA ASP A 106 -32.54 -16.38 -8.11
C ASP A 106 -33.20 -15.20 -8.83
N TYR A 107 -32.60 -14.01 -8.81
CA TYR A 107 -33.11 -12.82 -9.47
C TYR A 107 -32.46 -12.61 -10.84
N GLU A 108 -33.25 -12.67 -11.91
CA GLU A 108 -32.82 -12.32 -13.27
C GLU A 108 -33.08 -10.83 -13.53
N LEU A 109 -32.00 -10.07 -13.68
CA LEU A 109 -32.06 -8.72 -14.23
C LEU A 109 -31.96 -8.80 -15.75
N ASN A 110 -32.88 -8.13 -16.44
CA ASN A 110 -32.78 -7.87 -17.87
C ASN A 110 -33.03 -6.38 -18.12
N ASP A 111 -32.00 -5.64 -18.50
CA ASP A 111 -32.09 -4.18 -18.67
C ASP A 111 -31.11 -3.68 -19.76
N GLU A 112 -31.20 -2.39 -20.07
CA GLU A 112 -30.30 -1.66 -20.95
C GLU A 112 -29.02 -1.25 -20.20
N PHE A 113 -27.87 -1.54 -20.81
CA PHE A 113 -26.55 -1.17 -20.30
C PHE A 113 -25.75 -0.39 -21.34
N TYR A 114 -25.15 0.70 -20.90
CA TYR A 114 -24.25 1.50 -21.73
C TYR A 114 -22.82 0.97 -21.60
N VAL A 115 -22.17 0.73 -22.74
CA VAL A 115 -20.81 0.24 -22.75
C VAL A 115 -19.87 1.42 -22.54
N VAL A 116 -19.08 1.33 -21.48
CA VAL A 116 -18.06 2.32 -21.12
C VAL A 116 -16.83 1.59 -20.60
N ASN A 117 -15.66 2.18 -20.78
CA ASN A 117 -14.43 1.61 -20.23
C ASN A 117 -14.41 1.82 -18.71
N MET A 118 -14.67 0.75 -17.96
CA MET A 118 -14.71 0.71 -16.50
C MET A 118 -13.56 -0.16 -15.99
N LYS A 119 -12.55 0.49 -15.44
CA LYS A 119 -11.34 -0.21 -15.00
C LYS A 119 -11.57 -1.19 -13.84
N ASP A 120 -12.46 -0.82 -12.92
CA ASP A 120 -12.46 -1.38 -11.56
C ASP A 120 -13.75 -2.11 -11.15
N THR A 121 -14.68 -2.30 -12.07
CA THR A 121 -15.99 -2.90 -11.82
C THR A 121 -16.55 -3.37 -13.15
N ASP A 122 -17.10 -4.58 -13.17
CA ASP A 122 -17.59 -5.18 -14.41
C ASP A 122 -18.93 -4.57 -14.83
N VAL A 123 -19.79 -4.31 -13.83
CA VAL A 123 -21.16 -3.82 -14.02
C VAL A 123 -21.50 -2.77 -12.97
N ILE A 124 -22.16 -1.68 -13.38
CA ILE A 124 -22.77 -0.71 -12.46
C ILE A 124 -24.28 -0.74 -12.65
N LEU A 125 -25.03 -0.94 -11.57
CA LEU A 125 -26.46 -0.71 -11.52
C LEU A 125 -26.72 0.69 -10.97
N GLY A 126 -27.32 1.53 -11.81
CA GLY A 126 -27.58 2.92 -11.51
C GLY A 126 -28.98 3.18 -10.98
N PHE A 127 -29.23 4.44 -10.67
CA PHE A 127 -30.48 4.93 -10.12
C PHE A 127 -31.69 4.66 -11.02
N ARG A 128 -31.51 4.60 -12.35
CA ARG A 128 -32.60 4.25 -13.28
C ARG A 128 -33.17 2.86 -12.98
N TRP A 129 -32.31 1.85 -12.79
CA TRP A 129 -32.75 0.52 -12.38
C TRP A 129 -33.37 0.56 -10.98
N MET A 130 -32.74 1.21 -10.00
CA MET A 130 -33.28 1.29 -8.63
C MET A 130 -34.68 1.90 -8.58
N LYS A 131 -34.93 2.95 -9.37
CA LYS A 131 -36.25 3.57 -9.48
C LYS A 131 -37.31 2.59 -10.01
N SER A 132 -36.92 1.65 -10.86
CA SER A 132 -37.84 0.64 -11.40
C SER A 132 -38.30 -0.40 -10.36
N LEU A 133 -37.55 -0.56 -9.27
CA LEU A 133 -37.88 -1.48 -8.18
C LEU A 133 -39.07 -0.98 -7.32
N GLY A 134 -39.42 0.31 -7.41
CA GLY A 134 -40.42 0.91 -6.53
C GLY A 134 -39.86 1.08 -5.11
N GLU A 135 -40.44 0.38 -4.14
CA GLU A 135 -39.97 0.41 -2.75
C GLU A 135 -38.84 -0.60 -2.54
N PHE A 136 -37.74 -0.12 -1.97
CA PHE A 136 -36.62 -0.94 -1.55
C PHE A 136 -36.05 -0.39 -0.24
N THR A 137 -35.31 -1.23 0.47
CA THR A 137 -34.54 -0.82 1.65
C THR A 137 -33.06 -1.06 1.39
N MET A 138 -32.22 -0.15 1.91
CA MET A 138 -30.76 -0.32 1.91
C MET A 138 -30.26 -0.18 3.35
N ASN A 139 -29.62 -1.23 3.84
CA ASN A 139 -28.90 -1.23 5.11
C ASN A 139 -27.40 -1.23 4.81
N LEU A 140 -26.80 -0.05 4.75
CA LEU A 140 -25.38 0.13 4.44
C LEU A 140 -24.46 -0.34 5.58
N ASN A 141 -24.93 -0.46 6.82
CA ASN A 141 -24.13 -1.07 7.88
C ASN A 141 -23.98 -2.58 7.68
N ALA A 142 -25.00 -3.23 7.11
CA ALA A 142 -25.02 -4.66 6.81
C ALA A 142 -24.66 -4.97 5.34
N MET A 143 -24.39 -3.94 4.53
CA MET A 143 -24.25 -4.03 3.07
C MET A 143 -25.40 -4.82 2.43
N GLU A 144 -26.64 -4.54 2.80
CA GLU A 144 -27.80 -5.31 2.35
C GLU A 144 -28.79 -4.39 1.62
N MET A 145 -29.33 -4.86 0.49
CA MET A 145 -30.47 -4.23 -0.17
C MET A 145 -31.60 -5.25 -0.33
N LYS A 146 -32.82 -4.83 0.01
CA LYS A 146 -34.01 -5.68 -0.11
C LYS A 146 -35.07 -4.98 -0.94
N PHE A 147 -35.70 -5.73 -1.84
CA PHE A 147 -36.79 -5.23 -2.69
C PHE A 147 -37.71 -6.38 -3.09
N GLU A 148 -38.92 -6.07 -3.51
CA GLU A 148 -39.88 -7.06 -4.00
C GLU A 148 -39.76 -7.21 -5.52
N SER A 149 -39.85 -8.45 -6.00
CA SER A 149 -39.88 -8.78 -7.43
C SER A 149 -41.08 -9.67 -7.73
N ALA A 150 -41.35 -9.92 -9.02
CA ALA A 150 -42.42 -10.86 -9.41
C ALA A 150 -42.24 -12.28 -8.84
N GLY A 151 -41.00 -12.67 -8.51
CA GLY A 151 -40.65 -13.96 -7.88
C GLY A 151 -40.66 -13.94 -6.34
N GLY A 152 -41.01 -12.81 -5.72
CA GLY A 152 -40.96 -12.61 -4.27
C GLY A 152 -39.82 -11.69 -3.82
N SER A 153 -39.54 -11.74 -2.52
CA SER A 153 -38.57 -10.87 -1.87
C SER A 153 -37.14 -11.21 -2.28
N VAL A 154 -36.41 -10.22 -2.79
CA VAL A 154 -35.00 -10.35 -3.21
C VAL A 154 -34.12 -9.65 -2.20
N VAL A 155 -33.02 -10.30 -1.81
CA VAL A 155 -32.03 -9.76 -0.88
C VAL A 155 -30.66 -9.77 -1.53
N PHE A 156 -30.17 -8.60 -1.90
CA PHE A 156 -28.80 -8.41 -2.31
C PHE A 156 -27.92 -8.26 -1.06
N ARG A 157 -26.94 -9.16 -0.94
CA ARG A 157 -25.94 -9.12 0.13
C ARG A 157 -24.61 -8.67 -0.44
N GLY A 158 -24.02 -7.70 0.24
CA GLY A 158 -22.71 -7.20 -0.09
C GLY A 158 -21.70 -8.33 0.04
N ILE A 159 -20.82 -8.42 -0.95
CA ILE A 159 -19.65 -9.27 -0.81
C ILE A 159 -18.69 -8.58 0.18
N CYS A 160 -18.52 -9.18 1.36
CA CYS A 160 -17.37 -8.89 2.20
C CYS A 160 -16.15 -9.47 1.48
N GLU A 161 -15.14 -8.65 1.21
CA GLU A 161 -13.85 -9.14 0.71
C GLU A 161 -13.07 -9.76 1.88
N ASP A 162 -13.54 -10.89 2.42
CA ASP A 162 -12.85 -11.66 3.45
C ASP A 162 -12.59 -13.11 3.01
N GLY A 163 -11.37 -13.34 2.48
CA GLY A 163 -10.60 -14.51 2.91
C GLY A 163 -9.84 -15.35 1.89
N THR A 164 -10.16 -15.36 0.60
CA THR A 164 -9.39 -16.15 -0.40
C THR A 164 -9.56 -15.63 -1.84
N SER A 165 -8.42 -15.31 -2.49
CA SER A 165 -8.18 -15.07 -3.94
C SER A 165 -9.06 -14.03 -4.64
N GLU A 166 -8.63 -12.87 -5.16
CA GLU A 166 -7.33 -12.35 -5.60
C GLU A 166 -7.21 -10.88 -5.14
N SER A 167 -6.24 -10.56 -4.30
CA SER A 167 -5.87 -9.18 -3.99
C SER A 167 -5.01 -8.61 -5.12
N GLY A 168 -5.62 -8.33 -6.28
CA GLY A 168 -4.97 -7.66 -7.40
C GLY A 168 -5.22 -6.16 -7.33
N THR A 169 -4.16 -5.37 -7.16
CA THR A 169 -4.29 -3.92 -7.19
C THR A 169 -4.64 -3.39 -8.58
N ARG A 170 -5.41 -2.30 -8.67
CA ARG A 170 -5.90 -1.75 -9.94
C ARG A 170 -5.31 -0.38 -10.30
N VAL A 171 -5.04 -0.18 -11.59
CA VAL A 171 -4.33 0.99 -12.15
C VAL A 171 -5.28 2.10 -12.61
N VAL A 172 -5.30 3.25 -11.92
CA VAL A 172 -6.08 4.44 -12.34
C VAL A 172 -5.23 5.45 -13.14
N SER A 173 -5.88 6.30 -13.95
CA SER A 173 -5.19 7.30 -14.80
C SER A 173 -4.88 8.61 -14.05
N LEU A 174 -3.85 9.33 -14.49
CA LEU A 174 -3.42 10.65 -13.96
C LEU A 174 -4.57 11.68 -13.91
N LYS A 175 -5.43 11.71 -14.93
CA LYS A 175 -6.60 12.62 -14.95
C LYS A 175 -7.61 12.34 -13.83
N ARG A 176 -7.80 11.05 -13.48
CA ARG A 176 -8.69 10.63 -12.40
C ARG A 176 -8.11 10.98 -11.03
N MET A 177 -6.78 10.97 -10.91
CA MET A 177 -6.07 11.45 -9.73
C MET A 177 -6.29 12.95 -9.52
N GLU A 178 -6.09 13.79 -10.54
CA GLU A 178 -6.26 15.25 -10.45
C GLU A 178 -7.70 15.69 -10.10
N SER A 179 -8.70 14.90 -10.49
CA SER A 179 -10.11 15.14 -10.14
C SER A 179 -10.41 15.03 -8.66
N LEU A 180 -9.75 14.09 -7.98
CA LEU A 180 -10.06 13.75 -6.60
C LEU A 180 -9.52 14.81 -5.64
N PHE A 181 -8.41 15.46 -6.01
CA PHE A 181 -7.82 16.58 -5.28
C PHE A 181 -8.61 17.90 -5.36
N ARG A 182 -9.68 17.98 -6.17
CA ARG A 182 -10.51 19.19 -6.32
C ARG A 182 -11.68 19.27 -5.33
N HIS A 183 -11.83 18.30 -4.43
CA HIS A 183 -12.87 18.31 -3.40
C HIS A 183 -12.27 18.58 -2.01
N ASP A 184 -12.91 19.47 -1.24
CA ASP A 184 -12.48 19.92 0.10
C ASP A 184 -12.57 18.82 1.19
N GLU A 185 -12.94 17.59 0.84
CA GLU A 185 -13.12 16.45 1.77
C GLU A 185 -11.94 15.48 1.76
N VAL A 186 -10.85 15.78 1.04
CA VAL A 186 -9.62 14.96 1.07
C VAL A 186 -8.78 15.35 2.28
N GLU A 187 -8.93 14.64 3.40
CA GLU A 187 -8.10 14.86 4.60
C GLU A 187 -6.63 14.48 4.38
N TRP A 188 -6.34 13.49 3.53
CA TRP A 188 -4.99 13.08 3.15
C TRP A 188 -5.00 12.23 1.87
N ALA A 189 -3.90 12.28 1.11
CA ALA A 189 -3.65 11.42 -0.03
C ALA A 189 -2.20 10.93 0.02
N ALA A 190 -1.96 9.70 -0.42
CA ALA A 190 -0.62 9.14 -0.53
C ALA A 190 -0.42 8.51 -1.92
N GLU A 191 0.72 8.81 -2.53
CA GLU A 191 1.18 8.19 -3.77
C GLU A 191 1.77 6.81 -3.45
N CYS A 192 1.23 5.75 -4.05
CA CYS A 192 1.67 4.37 -3.81
C CYS A 192 1.99 3.67 -5.14
N PHE A 193 3.27 3.55 -5.48
CA PHE A 193 3.75 2.83 -6.65
C PHE A 193 3.51 1.32 -6.53
N ILE A 194 3.05 0.68 -7.61
CA ILE A 194 3.07 -0.78 -7.74
C ILE A 194 4.09 -1.17 -8.78
N MET A 195 5.10 -1.88 -8.31
CA MET A 195 6.11 -2.47 -9.17
C MET A 195 5.57 -3.79 -9.71
N SER A 196 4.86 -3.69 -10.83
CA SER A 196 4.59 -4.83 -11.72
C SER A 196 5.91 -5.56 -12.00
N ALA A 197 6.03 -6.82 -11.55
CA ALA A 197 7.15 -7.74 -11.78
C ALA A 197 8.53 -7.07 -11.99
N ASN A 198 8.94 -6.35 -10.95
CA ASN A 198 10.29 -6.38 -10.40
C ASN A 198 10.08 -6.02 -8.94
N VAL A 199 10.11 -6.98 -8.01
CA VAL A 199 10.45 -6.59 -6.64
C VAL A 199 11.93 -6.23 -6.69
N SER A 200 12.22 -5.01 -7.17
CA SER A 200 13.36 -4.34 -6.61
C SER A 200 13.03 -4.24 -5.14
N SER A 201 13.91 -4.80 -4.31
CA SER A 201 14.02 -4.53 -2.89
C SER A 201 13.26 -3.28 -2.43
N PHE A 202 12.53 -3.30 -1.31
CA PHE A 202 12.10 -2.03 -0.72
C PHE A 202 13.34 -1.20 -0.46
N LYS A 203 13.33 0.06 -0.90
CA LYS A 203 14.46 0.96 -0.68
C LYS A 203 14.04 2.08 0.25
N ALA A 204 14.96 2.41 1.14
CA ALA A 204 14.82 3.57 1.98
C ALA A 204 16.17 4.27 2.07
N VAL A 205 16.13 5.56 2.40
CA VAL A 205 17.33 6.36 2.57
C VAL A 205 17.18 7.23 3.81
N ALA A 206 18.26 7.31 4.59
CA ALA A 206 18.42 8.31 5.63
C ALA A 206 19.60 9.20 5.26
N VAL A 207 19.33 10.50 5.10
CA VAL A 207 20.38 11.51 5.00
C VAL A 207 20.71 11.96 6.42
N LEU A 208 21.94 11.69 6.84
CA LEU A 208 22.39 11.99 8.19
C LEU A 208 22.94 13.41 8.24
N THR A 209 22.32 14.23 9.08
CA THR A 209 22.76 15.60 9.37
C THR A 209 22.85 15.78 10.87
N GLY A 210 23.89 16.47 11.34
CA GLY A 210 24.07 16.75 12.75
C GLY A 210 25.09 17.85 12.98
N SER A 211 25.61 17.90 14.20
CA SER A 211 26.60 18.89 14.62
C SER A 211 28.02 18.51 14.17
N GLU A 212 28.95 19.46 14.27
CA GLU A 212 30.40 19.21 14.14
C GLU A 212 30.89 18.74 12.76
N GLY A 213 30.11 18.97 11.70
CA GLY A 213 30.54 18.69 10.32
C GLY A 213 30.49 17.22 9.92
N VAL A 214 29.95 16.35 10.79
CA VAL A 214 29.68 14.95 10.47
C VAL A 214 28.43 14.88 9.59
N CYS A 215 28.48 14.10 8.52
CA CYS A 215 27.34 13.88 7.64
C CYS A 215 27.43 12.50 6.95
N GLY A 216 26.34 12.03 6.38
CA GLY A 216 26.36 10.75 5.69
C GLY A 216 25.06 10.40 4.99
N VAL A 217 25.10 9.29 4.27
CA VAL A 217 23.92 8.70 3.63
C VAL A 217 23.88 7.22 3.99
N VAL A 218 22.72 6.76 4.41
CA VAL A 218 22.45 5.35 4.68
C VAL A 218 21.34 4.89 3.74
N ASN A 219 21.65 3.91 2.91
CA ASN A 219 20.69 3.27 2.01
C ASN A 219 20.28 1.92 2.59
N PHE A 220 18.98 1.66 2.58
CA PHE A 220 18.38 0.42 3.00
C PHE A 220 17.79 -0.27 1.79
N CYS A 221 17.93 -1.59 1.73
CA CYS A 221 17.50 -2.42 0.64
C CYS A 221 16.96 -3.72 1.24
N GLN A 222 15.64 -3.79 1.45
CA GLN A 222 15.00 -5.01 1.92
C GLN A 222 14.65 -5.89 0.73
N ASP A 223 15.29 -7.05 0.64
CA ASP A 223 15.01 -8.01 -0.42
C ASP A 223 13.67 -8.76 -0.18
N VAL A 224 13.30 -9.59 -1.15
CA VAL A 224 12.08 -10.43 -1.07
C VAL A 224 12.11 -11.46 0.05
N THR A 225 13.29 -11.78 0.59
CA THR A 225 13.44 -12.73 1.70
C THR A 225 13.07 -12.10 3.04
N GLY A 226 12.96 -10.76 3.08
CA GLY A 226 12.58 -9.98 4.25
C GLY A 226 13.78 -9.41 5.01
N SER A 227 15.02 -9.77 4.64
CA SER A 227 16.23 -9.19 5.20
C SER A 227 16.54 -7.83 4.58
N THR A 228 16.98 -6.88 5.40
CA THR A 228 17.35 -5.53 5.00
C THR A 228 18.85 -5.37 4.96
N THR A 229 19.40 -5.15 3.76
CA THR A 229 20.79 -4.71 3.58
C THR A 229 20.89 -3.21 3.81
N VAL A 230 21.84 -2.80 4.64
CA VAL A 230 22.14 -1.43 5.02
C VAL A 230 23.52 -1.06 4.50
N ASN A 231 23.58 -0.06 3.62
CA ASN A 231 24.81 0.50 3.08
C ASN A 231 24.96 1.94 3.57
N ALA A 232 25.92 2.19 4.46
CA ALA A 232 26.19 3.51 5.00
C ALA A 232 27.52 4.06 4.48
N LYS A 233 27.55 5.35 4.16
CA LYS A 233 28.78 6.14 3.99
C LYS A 233 28.67 7.40 4.83
N ILE A 234 29.58 7.53 5.78
CA ILE A 234 29.58 8.61 6.77
C ILE A 234 30.95 9.28 6.74
N SER A 235 31.00 10.59 6.86
CA SER A 235 32.23 11.39 6.80
C SER A 235 32.29 12.37 7.96
N GLY A 236 33.51 12.75 8.35
CA GLY A 236 33.77 13.68 9.46
C GLY A 236 33.86 13.01 10.84
N LEU A 237 33.85 11.68 10.90
CA LEU A 237 34.00 10.94 12.16
C LEU A 237 35.44 10.99 12.67
N LYS A 238 35.63 10.76 13.97
CA LYS A 238 36.96 10.46 14.50
C LYS A 238 37.38 9.05 14.07
N PRO A 239 38.67 8.76 13.87
CA PRO A 239 39.11 7.41 13.56
C PRO A 239 38.70 6.43 14.68
N GLY A 240 38.17 5.26 14.30
CA GLY A 240 37.74 4.23 15.26
C GLY A 240 36.30 3.76 15.09
N LEU A 241 35.78 3.10 16.12
CA LEU A 241 34.44 2.53 16.15
C LEU A 241 33.41 3.54 16.66
N HIS A 242 32.23 3.52 16.04
CA HIS A 242 31.10 4.36 16.42
C HIS A 242 29.82 3.51 16.42
N GLY A 243 29.06 3.55 17.52
CA GLY A 243 27.77 2.86 17.61
C GLY A 243 26.78 3.34 16.53
N PHE A 244 26.00 2.41 15.99
CA PHE A 244 25.13 2.64 14.85
C PHE A 244 23.79 1.94 15.06
N HIS A 245 22.72 2.73 15.19
CA HIS A 245 21.42 2.20 15.63
C HIS A 245 20.25 2.83 14.88
N VAL A 246 19.16 2.07 14.76
CA VAL A 246 17.83 2.61 14.47
C VAL A 246 17.15 2.98 15.79
N HIS A 247 16.76 4.24 15.92
CA HIS A 247 16.03 4.78 17.07
C HIS A 247 14.52 4.73 16.85
N ALA A 248 13.75 4.76 17.93
CA ALA A 248 12.31 4.53 17.89
C ALA A 248 11.53 5.58 17.10
N MET A 249 11.95 6.84 17.12
CA MET A 249 11.22 7.96 16.54
C MET A 249 12.02 8.66 15.43
N GLY A 250 11.35 9.11 14.37
CA GLY A 250 11.89 10.01 13.36
C GLY A 250 11.77 11.49 13.71
N ASP A 251 11.62 11.82 15.00
CA ASP A 251 11.55 13.20 15.45
C ASP A 251 12.96 13.79 15.60
N THR A 252 13.25 14.81 14.80
CA THR A 252 14.52 15.55 14.79
C THR A 252 14.37 17.02 15.22
N THR A 253 13.23 17.39 15.81
CA THR A 253 12.91 18.77 16.23
C THR A 253 13.88 19.34 17.28
N ASN A 254 14.42 18.48 18.15
CA ASN A 254 15.51 18.82 19.09
C ASN A 254 16.81 18.10 18.71
N GLY A 255 17.12 18.11 17.42
CA GLY A 255 18.22 17.31 16.85
C GLY A 255 18.04 15.83 17.14
N CYS A 256 19.15 15.11 17.33
CA CYS A 256 19.12 13.67 17.52
C CYS A 256 18.59 13.23 18.89
N MET A 257 18.35 14.16 19.83
CA MET A 257 17.83 13.82 21.16
C MET A 257 16.36 13.41 21.11
N SER A 258 15.56 13.99 20.19
CA SER A 258 14.14 13.69 20.05
C SER A 258 13.85 12.31 19.42
N THR A 259 14.85 11.63 18.86
CA THR A 259 14.64 10.32 18.21
C THR A 259 14.30 9.19 19.18
N GLY A 260 14.35 9.44 20.50
CA GLY A 260 14.00 8.46 21.53
C GLY A 260 15.09 7.39 21.74
N PRO A 261 14.80 6.27 22.42
CA PRO A 261 15.74 5.15 22.60
C PRO A 261 15.89 4.32 21.32
N HIS A 262 16.68 3.24 21.37
CA HIS A 262 16.77 2.27 20.28
C HIS A 262 15.39 1.68 19.96
N PHE A 263 15.16 1.34 18.71
CA PHE A 263 13.92 0.69 18.29
C PHE A 263 13.84 -0.73 18.85
N ASN A 264 12.93 -0.94 19.80
CA ASN A 264 12.80 -2.19 20.55
C ASN A 264 11.34 -2.67 20.63
N PRO A 265 10.76 -3.19 19.54
CA PRO A 265 9.37 -3.68 19.53
C PRO A 265 9.19 -4.96 20.37
N HIS A 266 10.28 -5.65 20.71
CA HIS A 266 10.26 -6.93 21.43
C HIS A 266 10.57 -6.80 22.93
N GLY A 267 10.87 -5.60 23.43
CA GLY A 267 11.18 -5.37 24.85
C GLY A 267 12.42 -6.13 25.35
N LYS A 268 13.41 -6.35 24.47
CA LYS A 268 14.67 -7.04 24.77
C LYS A 268 15.71 -6.09 25.39
N GLU A 269 16.81 -6.64 25.89
CA GLU A 269 17.99 -5.85 26.24
C GLU A 269 18.80 -5.51 24.98
N HIS A 270 19.69 -4.53 25.08
CA HIS A 270 20.65 -4.22 24.04
C HIS A 270 21.70 -5.34 23.88
N GLY A 271 22.10 -5.60 22.63
CA GLY A 271 23.10 -6.61 22.28
C GLY A 271 23.70 -6.39 20.90
N ALA A 272 24.60 -7.30 20.51
CA ALA A 272 25.19 -7.29 19.17
C ALA A 272 24.16 -7.70 18.10
N PRO A 273 24.32 -7.30 16.82
CA PRO A 273 23.42 -7.73 15.75
C PRO A 273 23.28 -9.26 15.63
N GLU A 274 24.32 -10.02 15.93
CA GLU A 274 24.28 -11.48 15.90
C GLU A 274 23.61 -12.12 17.13
N ASP A 275 23.35 -11.37 18.20
CA ASP A 275 22.79 -11.90 19.43
C ASP A 275 21.27 -12.12 19.31
N GLU A 276 20.73 -13.19 19.90
CA GLU A 276 19.28 -13.39 19.98
C GLU A 276 18.60 -12.36 20.89
N ASN A 277 19.29 -11.95 21.96
CA ASN A 277 18.84 -10.92 22.89
C ASN A 277 19.48 -9.58 22.53
N ARG A 278 18.77 -8.83 21.68
CA ARG A 278 19.14 -7.51 21.19
C ARG A 278 17.87 -6.69 20.93
N HIS A 279 18.01 -5.38 20.81
CA HIS A 279 16.97 -4.57 20.19
C HIS A 279 16.91 -4.83 18.68
N ALA A 280 15.76 -4.56 18.08
CA ALA A 280 15.63 -4.62 16.63
C ALA A 280 16.57 -3.62 15.95
N GLY A 281 16.66 -2.40 16.50
CA GLY A 281 17.49 -1.33 15.98
C GLY A 281 18.99 -1.44 16.26
N ASP A 282 19.48 -2.48 16.93
CA ASP A 282 20.90 -2.66 17.21
C ASP A 282 21.63 -3.15 15.94
N LEU A 283 22.44 -2.30 15.30
CA LEU A 283 23.23 -2.63 14.10
C LEU A 283 24.75 -2.65 14.37
N GLY A 284 25.17 -2.51 15.63
CA GLY A 284 26.55 -2.60 16.08
C GLY A 284 27.35 -1.33 15.79
N ASN A 285 28.55 -1.50 15.23
CA ASN A 285 29.47 -0.38 15.00
C ASN A 285 29.75 -0.14 13.51
N VAL A 286 29.91 1.14 13.13
CA VAL A 286 30.65 1.53 11.93
C VAL A 286 32.12 1.79 12.29
N THR A 287 33.05 1.59 11.35
CA THR A 287 34.47 1.87 11.54
C THR A 287 34.91 3.00 10.64
N ALA A 288 35.36 4.11 11.24
CA ALA A 288 35.93 5.24 10.52
C ALA A 288 37.45 5.09 10.39
N GLY A 289 37.97 5.34 9.17
CA GLY A 289 39.40 5.40 8.89
C GLY A 289 40.06 6.69 9.40
N GLU A 290 41.37 6.80 9.17
CA GLU A 290 42.16 8.01 9.48
C GLU A 290 41.71 9.25 8.69
N ASP A 291 41.04 9.05 7.56
CA ASP A 291 40.41 10.10 6.76
C ASP A 291 39.05 10.55 7.32
N GLY A 292 38.59 9.95 8.42
CA GLY A 292 37.31 10.25 9.06
C GLY A 292 36.10 9.72 8.28
N VAL A 293 36.31 8.79 7.35
CA VAL A 293 35.26 8.18 6.54
C VAL A 293 34.97 6.76 7.05
N ALA A 294 33.69 6.45 7.27
CA ALA A 294 33.21 5.11 7.57
C ALA A 294 32.30 4.60 6.46
N GLU A 295 32.55 3.37 6.01
CA GLU A 295 31.67 2.64 5.10
C GLU A 295 31.23 1.33 5.78
N LEU A 296 29.94 1.01 5.68
CA LEU A 296 29.33 -0.20 6.23
C LEU A 296 28.42 -0.83 5.19
N SER A 297 28.48 -2.15 5.09
CA SER A 297 27.50 -2.97 4.37
C SER A 297 27.13 -4.15 5.27
N VAL A 298 25.93 -4.12 5.86
CA VAL A 298 25.43 -5.17 6.76
C VAL A 298 24.05 -5.62 6.31
N THR A 299 23.70 -6.89 6.53
CA THR A 299 22.35 -7.40 6.30
C THR A 299 21.74 -7.81 7.63
N ASP A 300 20.51 -7.35 7.89
CA ASP A 300 19.82 -7.54 9.16
C ASP A 300 18.36 -8.01 8.96
N SER A 301 17.87 -8.86 9.85
CA SER A 301 16.52 -9.45 9.75
C SER A 301 15.49 -8.84 10.69
N GLN A 302 15.87 -7.89 11.57
CA GLN A 302 14.97 -7.28 12.57
C GLN A 302 14.54 -5.85 12.22
N ILE A 303 15.07 -5.28 11.14
CA ILE A 303 14.75 -3.92 10.67
C ILE A 303 14.02 -3.93 9.31
N PRO A 304 12.78 -4.47 9.24
CA PRO A 304 12.04 -4.51 7.99
C PRO A 304 11.66 -3.09 7.54
N LEU A 305 11.53 -2.88 6.23
CA LEU A 305 11.05 -1.61 5.66
C LEU A 305 9.53 -1.58 5.50
N SER A 306 8.84 -2.68 5.84
CA SER A 306 7.39 -2.79 5.78
C SER A 306 6.83 -3.54 7.01
N GLY A 307 5.50 -3.54 7.15
CA GLY A 307 4.83 -4.21 8.25
C GLY A 307 4.85 -3.45 9.59
N PRO A 308 4.32 -4.06 10.67
CA PRO A 308 4.09 -3.38 11.95
C PRO A 308 5.38 -2.97 12.67
N HIS A 309 6.50 -3.61 12.37
CA HIS A 309 7.82 -3.28 12.92
C HIS A 309 8.69 -2.50 11.93
N SER A 310 8.08 -1.89 10.90
CA SER A 310 8.81 -1.11 9.91
C SER A 310 9.68 -0.03 10.55
N ILE A 311 10.87 0.17 9.99
CA ILE A 311 11.78 1.27 10.36
C ILE A 311 11.55 2.53 9.52
N ILE A 312 10.66 2.52 8.53
CA ILE A 312 10.27 3.73 7.79
C ILE A 312 9.67 4.77 8.75
N GLY A 313 10.10 6.02 8.60
CA GLY A 313 9.69 7.13 9.47
C GLY A 313 10.37 7.14 10.84
N ARG A 314 11.27 6.19 11.12
CA ARG A 314 12.17 6.21 12.28
C ARG A 314 13.48 6.94 11.93
N ALA A 315 14.44 7.00 12.85
CA ALA A 315 15.74 7.62 12.59
C ALA A 315 16.90 6.64 12.76
N VAL A 316 17.91 6.78 11.90
CA VAL A 316 19.24 6.20 12.14
C VAL A 316 20.04 7.20 12.96
N VAL A 317 20.87 6.70 13.88
CA VAL A 317 21.79 7.51 14.69
C VAL A 317 23.18 6.90 14.66
N VAL A 318 24.20 7.76 14.48
CA VAL A 318 25.61 7.43 14.67
C VAL A 318 26.08 8.07 15.96
N HIS A 319 26.77 7.29 16.78
CA HIS A 319 27.17 7.70 18.13
C HIS A 319 28.64 8.15 18.21
N ALA A 320 28.99 8.82 19.30
CA ALA A 320 30.31 9.39 19.53
C ALA A 320 31.37 8.34 19.86
N ASP A 321 30.97 7.30 20.58
CA ASP A 321 31.85 6.27 21.12
C ASP A 321 31.48 4.88 20.57
N PRO A 322 32.34 3.86 20.77
CA PRO A 322 32.05 2.49 20.39
C PRO A 322 30.85 1.93 21.15
N ASP A 323 29.99 1.22 20.43
CA ASP A 323 28.99 0.33 21.02
C ASP A 323 29.69 -0.92 21.60
N ASP A 324 29.52 -1.16 22.89
CA ASP A 324 30.06 -2.30 23.64
C ASP A 324 29.27 -3.61 23.46
N LEU A 325 28.21 -3.57 22.66
CA LEU A 325 27.35 -4.70 22.27
C LEU A 325 26.68 -5.39 23.46
N GLY A 326 26.47 -4.64 24.54
CA GLY A 326 25.94 -5.15 25.80
C GLY A 326 26.93 -5.99 26.60
N LYS A 327 28.23 -5.92 26.28
CA LYS A 327 29.30 -6.78 26.82
C LYS A 327 30.36 -5.98 27.60
N GLY A 328 30.22 -4.66 27.70
CA GLY A 328 31.19 -3.77 28.36
C GLY A 328 31.17 -3.74 29.89
N GLY A 329 30.11 -4.26 30.54
CA GLY A 329 29.99 -4.28 32.01
C GLY A 329 29.65 -2.93 32.65
N HIS A 330 29.27 -1.92 31.85
CA HIS A 330 28.76 -0.63 32.31
C HIS A 330 27.24 -0.72 32.57
N GLU A 331 26.70 0.16 33.41
CA GLU A 331 25.25 0.19 33.68
C GLU A 331 24.41 0.48 32.42
N LEU A 332 25.00 1.17 31.45
CA LEU A 332 24.37 1.48 30.17
C LEU A 332 24.60 0.40 29.09
N SER A 333 25.47 -0.59 29.33
CA SER A 333 25.78 -1.62 28.32
C SER A 333 24.51 -2.31 27.85
N LYS A 334 23.64 -2.76 28.76
CA LYS A 334 22.40 -3.49 28.42
C LYS A 334 21.25 -2.61 27.90
N SER A 335 21.44 -1.29 27.79
CA SER A 335 20.40 -0.38 27.27
C SER A 335 20.82 0.39 26.02
N THR A 336 22.06 0.84 25.91
CA THR A 336 22.52 1.68 24.79
C THR A 336 23.87 1.27 24.22
N GLY A 337 24.44 0.15 24.70
CA GLY A 337 25.80 -0.23 24.35
C GLY A 337 26.87 0.74 24.87
N ASN A 338 26.47 1.66 25.76
CA ASN A 338 27.34 2.73 26.27
C ASN A 338 28.01 3.57 25.15
N ALA A 339 27.39 3.70 23.98
CA ALA A 339 27.99 4.37 22.82
C ALA A 339 28.08 5.92 22.92
N GLY A 340 27.71 6.50 24.07
CA GLY A 340 27.84 7.94 24.29
C GLY A 340 26.88 8.81 23.47
N GLY A 341 27.34 10.01 23.13
CA GLY A 341 26.53 11.06 22.49
C GLY A 341 26.06 10.70 21.07
N ARG A 342 25.03 11.40 20.56
CA ARG A 342 24.47 11.19 19.22
C ARG A 342 25.04 12.25 18.27
N LEU A 343 25.97 11.87 17.39
CA LEU A 343 26.68 12.80 16.51
C LEU A 343 25.80 13.29 15.37
N VAL A 344 25.17 12.34 14.67
CA VAL A 344 24.31 12.59 13.51
C VAL A 344 23.13 11.65 13.50
N CYS A 345 22.05 12.11 12.89
CA CYS A 345 20.86 11.31 12.69
C CYS A 345 20.12 11.73 11.43
N GLY A 346 19.27 10.85 10.94
CA GLY A 346 18.44 11.11 9.78
C GLY A 346 17.21 10.24 9.80
N VAL A 347 16.07 10.83 9.42
CA VAL A 347 14.81 10.11 9.27
C VAL A 347 14.93 9.17 8.07
N ILE A 348 14.48 7.93 8.24
CA ILE A 348 14.46 6.90 7.21
C ILE A 348 13.23 7.13 6.34
N GLY A 349 13.45 7.75 5.18
CA GLY A 349 12.41 8.01 4.19
C GLY A 349 12.37 6.90 3.13
N LEU A 350 11.21 6.69 2.52
CA LEU A 350 11.09 5.83 1.34
C LEU A 350 11.95 6.37 0.20
N GLN A 351 12.62 5.47 -0.51
CA GLN A 351 13.40 5.80 -1.71
C GLN A 351 12.73 5.15 -2.91
N GLY A 352 12.26 5.99 -3.84
CA GLY A 352 11.56 5.58 -5.08
C GLY A 352 12.48 5.09 -6.18
#